data_AF-A0A7C2YF77-F1
#
_entry.id   AF-A0A7C2YF77-F1
#
_cell.length_a   1.000
_cell.length_b   1.000
_cell.length_c   1.000
_cell.angle_alpha   90.00
_cell.angle_beta   90.00
_cell.angle_gamma   90.00
#
_symmetry.space_group_name_H-M   'P 1'
#
loop_
_entity.id
_entity.type
_entity.pdbx_description
1 polymer ?
#
loop_
_entity_poly.entity_id
_entity_poly.type
_entity_poly.pdbx_seq_one_letter_code
_entity_poly.pdbx_strand_id
1 'polypeptide(L)'
;MSGELEAQVYEGRPALDIWPLLSSVRCPVLLVMGRSPSPGLDVGIREAARHLPDARLEQMAAGSHFFPQELPEETAGIIEAFLDEA
;
A
#
# COMPACT_ATOMS: atom_id res chain seq x y z
N MET A 1 5.38 -15.64 -20.39
CA MET A 1 3.92 -15.47 -20.21
C MET A 1 3.38 -14.92 -21.52
N SER A 2 2.29 -15.45 -22.09
CA SER A 2 1.69 -14.82 -23.28
C SER A 2 0.89 -13.59 -22.86
N GLY A 3 0.76 -12.61 -23.75
CA GLY A 3 0.01 -11.38 -23.47
C GLY A 3 -1.47 -11.63 -23.16
N GLU A 4 -2.08 -12.65 -23.76
CA GLU A 4 -3.46 -13.06 -23.44
C GLU A 4 -3.62 -13.54 -22.00
N LEU A 5 -2.65 -14.34 -21.50
CA LEU A 5 -2.70 -14.84 -20.13
C LEU A 5 -2.52 -13.71 -19.11
N GLU A 6 -1.65 -12.73 -19.41
CA GLU A 6 -1.48 -11.52 -18.60
C GLU A 6 -2.75 -10.65 -18.63
N ALA A 7 -3.38 -10.48 -19.78
CA ALA A 7 -4.63 -9.73 -19.91
C ALA A 7 -5.77 -10.34 -19.09
N GLN A 8 -5.88 -11.67 -19.04
CA GLN A 8 -6.86 -12.39 -18.23
C GLN A 8 -6.68 -12.18 -16.72
N VAL A 9 -5.44 -11.97 -16.23
CA VAL A 9 -5.18 -11.61 -14.82
C VAL A 9 -5.80 -10.25 -14.47
N TYR A 10 -5.95 -9.37 -15.46
CA TYR A 10 -6.53 -8.04 -15.31
C TYR A 10 -8.00 -7.97 -15.75
N GLU A 11 -8.58 -9.05 -16.26
CA GLU A 11 -10.01 -9.14 -16.57
C GLU A 11 -10.82 -8.97 -15.27
N GLY A 12 -11.61 -7.90 -15.20
CA GLY A 12 -12.40 -7.54 -14.01
C GLY A 12 -11.74 -6.55 -13.05
N ARG A 13 -10.44 -6.22 -13.19
CA ARG A 13 -9.81 -5.13 -12.43
C ARG A 13 -10.52 -3.76 -12.59
N PRO A 14 -11.06 -3.38 -13.77
CA PRO A 14 -11.81 -2.14 -13.92
C PRO A 14 -13.20 -2.16 -13.28
N ALA A 15 -13.67 -3.29 -12.73
CA ALA A 15 -15.06 -3.40 -12.26
C ALA A 15 -15.35 -2.56 -11.01
N LEU A 16 -14.32 -2.10 -10.28
CA LEU A 16 -14.49 -1.26 -9.10
C LEU A 16 -13.42 -0.16 -9.06
N ASP A 17 -13.83 1.07 -9.39
CA ASP A 17 -13.04 2.27 -9.08
C ASP A 17 -13.13 2.54 -7.56
N ILE A 18 -12.05 2.21 -6.85
CA ILE A 18 -11.98 2.37 -5.39
C ILE A 18 -11.60 3.78 -4.97
N TRP A 19 -11.10 4.63 -5.86
CA TRP A 19 -10.56 5.94 -5.48
C TRP A 19 -11.59 6.83 -4.79
N PRO A 20 -12.85 6.96 -5.28
CA PRO A 20 -13.86 7.74 -4.58
C PRO A 20 -14.21 7.20 -3.18
N LEU A 21 -14.04 5.89 -2.98
CA LEU A 21 -14.41 5.21 -1.72
C LEU A 21 -13.43 5.51 -0.58
N LEU A 22 -12.17 5.81 -0.88
CA LEU A 22 -11.14 6.04 0.13
C LEU A 22 -11.48 7.21 1.07
N SER A 23 -12.14 8.24 0.55
CA SER A 23 -12.62 9.40 1.34
C SER A 23 -13.63 9.04 2.43
N SER A 24 -14.26 7.86 2.34
CA SER A 24 -15.25 7.38 3.31
C SER A 24 -14.62 6.59 4.48
N VAL A 25 -13.32 6.29 4.43
CA VAL A 25 -12.62 5.58 5.52
C VAL A 25 -12.45 6.54 6.71
N ARG A 26 -12.94 6.13 7.89
CA ARG A 26 -13.01 6.99 9.08
C ARG A 26 -12.04 6.62 10.20
N CYS A 27 -11.41 5.46 10.14
CA CYS A 27 -10.36 5.08 11.09
C CYS A 27 -9.00 5.61 10.61
N PRO A 28 -8.03 5.81 11.51
CA PRO A 28 -6.65 6.04 11.13
C PRO A 28 -6.15 4.94 10.20
N VAL A 29 -5.34 5.30 9.19
CA VAL A 29 -4.74 4.36 8.23
C VAL A 29 -3.24 4.54 8.15
N LEU A 30 -2.51 3.45 8.37
CA LEU A 30 -1.09 3.37 8.07
C LEU A 30 -0.86 2.76 6.69
N LEU A 31 -0.16 3.50 5.84
CA LEU A 31 0.37 3.03 4.56
C LEU A 31 1.88 2.84 4.70
N VAL A 32 2.39 1.64 4.40
CA VAL A 32 3.82 1.33 4.48
C VAL A 32 4.32 0.83 3.13
N MET A 33 5.48 1.33 2.72
CA MET A 33 6.17 0.87 1.51
C MET A 33 7.65 0.59 1.76
N GLY A 34 8.19 -0.40 1.04
CA GLY A 34 9.63 -0.66 1.00
C GLY A 34 10.42 0.52 0.43
N ARG A 35 11.73 0.55 0.67
CA ARG A 35 12.63 1.59 0.11
C ARG A 35 12.67 1.57 -1.42
N SER A 36 12.65 0.38 -2.00
CA SER A 36 12.68 0.16 -3.45
C SER A 36 11.39 -0.53 -3.90
N PRO A 37 10.25 0.18 -3.90
CA PRO A 37 8.97 -0.39 -4.29
C PRO A 37 8.98 -0.79 -5.77
N SER A 38 8.17 -1.77 -6.15
CA SER A 38 7.98 -2.08 -7.57
C SER A 38 7.48 -0.83 -8.34
N PRO A 39 7.89 -0.64 -9.60
CA PRO A 39 7.45 0.50 -10.41
C PRO A 39 5.91 0.62 -10.44
N GLY A 40 5.39 1.81 -10.16
CA GLY A 40 3.95 2.11 -10.12
C GLY A 40 3.30 2.00 -8.73
N LEU A 41 3.89 1.28 -7.77
CA LEU A 41 3.35 1.21 -6.41
C LEU A 41 3.51 2.52 -5.63
N ASP A 42 4.62 3.23 -5.82
CA ASP A 42 4.87 4.53 -5.17
C ASP A 42 3.78 5.56 -5.55
N VAL A 43 3.41 5.62 -6.83
CA VAL A 43 2.35 6.53 -7.31
C VAL A 43 1.00 6.14 -6.69
N GLY A 44 0.66 4.85 -6.67
CA GLY A 44 -0.61 4.40 -6.10
C GLY A 44 -0.72 4.64 -4.60
N ILE A 45 0.34 4.38 -3.84
CA ILE A 45 0.36 4.58 -2.38
C ILE A 45 0.29 6.07 -2.03
N ARG A 46 1.06 6.91 -2.74
CA ARG A 46 0.99 8.37 -2.55
C ARG A 46 -0.38 8.92 -2.92
N GLU A 47 -1.00 8.41 -3.97
CA GLU A 47 -2.35 8.84 -4.34
C GLU A 47 -3.36 8.39 -3.28
N ALA A 48 -3.27 7.17 -2.76
CA ALA A 48 -4.16 6.69 -1.69
C ALA A 48 -4.05 7.56 -0.43
N ALA A 49 -2.83 7.96 -0.05
CA ALA A 49 -2.59 8.86 1.08
C ALA A 49 -3.27 10.23 0.92
N ARG A 50 -3.55 10.68 -0.32
CA ARG A 50 -4.25 11.96 -0.59
C ARG A 50 -5.76 11.85 -0.46
N HIS A 51 -6.33 10.66 -0.66
CA HIS A 51 -7.78 10.43 -0.57
C HIS A 51 -8.23 9.95 0.81
N LEU A 52 -7.34 9.33 1.58
CA LEU A 52 -7.61 8.87 2.94
C LEU A 52 -7.57 10.05 3.92
N PRO A 53 -8.65 10.33 4.69
CA PRO A 53 -8.73 11.51 5.56
C PRO A 53 -7.69 11.55 6.70
N ASP A 54 -7.27 10.38 7.18
CA ASP A 54 -6.36 10.21 8.30
C ASP A 54 -5.32 9.14 7.97
N ALA A 55 -4.49 9.43 6.97
CA ALA A 55 -3.43 8.53 6.52
C ALA A 55 -2.05 8.99 7.00
N ARG A 56 -1.28 8.04 7.53
CA ARG A 56 0.17 8.14 7.71
C ARG A 56 0.87 7.31 6.65
N LEU A 57 1.82 7.92 5.94
CA LEU A 57 2.64 7.23 4.95
C LEU A 57 4.06 7.06 5.50
N GLU A 58 4.47 5.81 5.70
CA GLU A 58 5.82 5.44 6.13
C GLU A 58 6.58 4.73 5.00
N GLN A 59 7.86 5.06 4.87
CA GLN A 59 8.77 4.36 3.98
C GLN A 59 9.84 3.64 4.80
N MET A 60 9.99 2.34 4.57
CA MET A 60 11.02 1.53 5.20
C MET A 60 12.43 2.00 4.78
N ALA A 61 13.39 1.88 5.70
CA ALA A 61 14.79 2.23 5.41
C ALA A 61 15.48 1.26 4.43
N ALA A 62 14.91 0.06 4.27
CA ALA A 62 15.34 -0.97 3.35
C ALA A 62 14.13 -1.79 2.85
N GLY A 63 14.39 -2.82 2.06
CA GLY A 63 13.36 -3.76 1.61
C GLY A 63 12.68 -3.42 0.28
N SER A 64 12.20 -4.46 -0.37
CA SER A 64 11.52 -4.45 -1.66
C SER A 64 10.00 -4.38 -1.49
N HIS A 65 9.23 -4.84 -2.47
CA HIS A 65 7.81 -5.11 -2.30
C HIS A 65 7.53 -6.18 -1.21
N PHE A 66 8.49 -7.06 -0.94
CA PHE A 66 8.40 -8.10 0.08
C PHE A 66 8.98 -7.67 1.43
N PHE A 67 9.09 -6.36 1.70
CA PHE A 67 9.62 -5.85 2.96
C PHE A 67 9.00 -6.49 4.24
N PRO A 68 7.72 -6.90 4.29
CA PRO A 68 7.20 -7.57 5.49
C PRO A 68 7.84 -8.94 5.76
N GLN A 69 8.37 -9.59 4.72
CA GLN A 69 9.07 -10.88 4.82
C GLN A 69 10.59 -10.71 4.97
N GLU A 70 11.14 -9.67 4.34
CA GLU A 70 12.58 -9.37 4.38
C GLU A 70 12.99 -8.73 5.72
N LEU A 71 12.11 -7.94 6.32
CA LEU A 71 12.34 -7.13 7.52
C LEU A 71 11.15 -7.26 8.49
N PRO A 72 10.84 -8.48 8.99
CA PRO A 72 9.61 -8.71 9.75
C PRO A 72 9.56 -7.96 11.07
N GLU A 73 10.68 -7.87 11.80
CA GLU A 73 10.73 -7.15 13.09
C GLU A 73 10.56 -5.64 12.91
N GLU A 74 11.22 -5.04 11.91
CA GLU A 74 11.08 -3.62 11.62
C GLU A 74 9.65 -3.29 11.16
N THR A 75 9.08 -4.16 10.32
CA THR A 75 7.70 -4.00 9.85
C THR A 75 6.71 -4.08 11.01
N ALA A 76 6.88 -5.06 11.90
CA ALA A 76 6.05 -5.20 13.09
C ALA A 76 6.16 -3.97 14.00
N GLY A 77 7.37 -3.46 14.23
CA GLY A 77 7.59 -2.29 15.08
C GLY A 77 6.87 -1.02 14.58
N ILE A 78 6.83 -0.79 13.26
CA ILE A 78 6.09 0.34 12.68
C ILE A 78 4.57 0.18 12.87
N ILE A 79 4.07 -1.06 12.73
CA ILE A 79 2.65 -1.37 12.93
C ILE A 79 2.27 -1.21 14.41
N GLU A 80 3.06 -1.75 15.33
CA GLU A 80 2.84 -1.64 16.77
C GLU A 80 2.86 -0.17 17.22
N ALA A 81 3.86 0.60 16.78
CA ALA A 81 3.93 2.04 17.07
C ALA A 81 2.68 2.80 16.59
N PHE A 82 2.16 2.47 15.40
CA PHE A 82 0.92 3.05 14.90
C PHE A 82 -0.30 2.68 15.75
N LEU A 83 -0.39 1.42 16.18
CA LEU A 83 -1.51 0.94 16.99
C LEU A 83 -1.50 1.53 18.40
N ASP A 84 -0.32 1.78 18.98
CA ASP A 84 -0.18 2.38 20.31
C ASP A 84 -0.53 3.88 20.33
N GLU A 85 -0.53 4.56 19.19
CA GLU A 85 -0.89 5.98 19.04
C GLU A 85 -2.41 6.21 18.88
N ALA A 86 -3.19 5.18 18.56
CA ALA A 86 -4.58 5.27 18.09
C ALA A 86 -5.65 5.08 19.18
#